data_AF-A0A5M3XR76-F1
#
_entry.id   AF-A0A5M3XR76-F1
#
_cell.length_a   1.000
_cell.length_b   1.000
_cell.length_c   1.000
_cell.angle_alpha   90.00
_cell.angle_beta   90.00
_cell.angle_gamma   90.00
#
_symmetry.space_group_name_H-M   'P 1'
#
loop_
_entity.id
_entity.type
_entity.pdbx_description
1 polymer ?
#
loop_
_entity_poly.entity_id
_entity_poly.type
_entity_poly.pdbx_seq_one_letter_code
_entity_poly.pdbx_strand_id
1 'polypeptide(L)'
;MNWTSDELMTVNAARALAGARTCFVGIGLPSAAANLARRTVEPGLVLIYESGTLGSKPSRLPLSIGDGELADTADAVVSVPEIFNYWLQAGRIDVGFLGAAQVDRYANINTTVIDRGPGRPEGRLPGAGGAPEIAASCGKVLMVLRHSRRNLVERLDFVTTVGHGSGPGDRARLGLPGAGPVAVITDLGVLRPDPETAELVLTELHPGVSAEQVCEATAWKLRVAPDLGVTEPPTPVELAALRELSDRGASDA
;
A
#
# COMPACT_ATOMS: atom_id res chain seq x y z
N MET A 1 -8.32 -18.08 -17.69
CA MET A 1 -7.34 -17.62 -16.70
C MET A 1 -7.78 -18.13 -15.34
N ASN A 2 -6.87 -18.70 -14.53
CA ASN A 2 -7.21 -19.37 -13.26
C ASN A 2 -7.12 -18.46 -12.02
N TRP A 3 -7.05 -17.14 -12.23
CA TRP A 3 -6.98 -16.14 -11.17
C TRP A 3 -7.81 -14.90 -11.50
N THR A 4 -8.22 -14.16 -10.47
CA THR A 4 -8.86 -12.85 -10.59
C THR A 4 -7.83 -11.72 -10.65
N SER A 5 -8.25 -10.52 -11.05
CA SER A 5 -7.36 -9.34 -11.00
C SER A 5 -6.93 -9.02 -9.57
N ASP A 6 -7.82 -9.25 -8.59
CA ASP A 6 -7.58 -9.04 -7.16
C ASP A 6 -6.49 -9.95 -6.63
N GLU A 7 -6.53 -11.23 -7.03
CA GLU A 7 -5.53 -12.22 -6.67
C GLU A 7 -4.18 -11.83 -7.27
N LEU A 8 -4.14 -11.43 -8.55
CA LEU A 8 -2.91 -10.98 -9.20
C LEU A 8 -2.32 -9.72 -8.54
N MET A 9 -3.15 -8.72 -8.26
CA MET A 9 -2.72 -7.50 -7.56
C MET A 9 -2.16 -7.83 -6.18
N THR A 10 -2.84 -8.67 -5.41
CA THR A 10 -2.41 -9.07 -4.06
C THR A 10 -1.11 -9.86 -4.08
N VAL A 11 -0.93 -10.75 -5.07
CA VAL A 11 0.31 -11.52 -5.26
C VAL A 11 1.48 -10.61 -5.62
N ASN A 12 1.30 -9.68 -6.56
CA ASN A 12 2.36 -8.72 -6.90
C ASN A 12 2.69 -7.77 -5.73
N ALA A 13 1.67 -7.37 -4.97
CA ALA A 13 1.83 -6.62 -3.73
C ALA A 13 2.63 -7.39 -2.67
N ALA A 14 2.42 -8.71 -2.55
CA ALA A 14 3.20 -9.58 -1.67
C ALA A 14 4.65 -9.72 -2.15
N ARG A 15 4.86 -9.93 -3.46
CA ARG A 15 6.21 -10.03 -4.07
C ARG A 15 7.03 -8.77 -3.87
N ALA A 16 6.40 -7.59 -3.86
CA ALA A 16 7.08 -6.32 -3.62
C ALA A 16 7.71 -6.19 -2.22
N LEU A 17 7.34 -7.07 -1.28
CA LEU A 17 7.93 -7.15 0.07
C LEU A 17 9.16 -8.05 0.15
N ALA A 18 9.59 -8.68 -0.95
CA ALA A 18 10.81 -9.50 -0.98
C ALA A 18 12.02 -8.73 -0.41
N GLY A 19 12.72 -9.35 0.55
CA GLY A 19 13.92 -8.78 1.19
C GLY A 19 13.65 -7.72 2.25
N ALA A 20 12.39 -7.39 2.56
CA ALA A 20 12.05 -6.56 3.71
C ALA A 20 12.11 -7.37 5.01
N ARG A 21 12.67 -6.81 6.09
CA ARG A 21 12.68 -7.49 7.40
C ARG A 21 11.47 -7.10 8.22
N THR A 22 11.05 -5.83 8.15
CA THR A 22 9.93 -5.27 8.89
C THR A 22 8.94 -4.57 7.96
N CYS A 23 7.65 -4.82 8.15
CA CYS A 23 6.58 -4.15 7.42
C CYS A 23 5.57 -3.58 8.40
N PHE A 24 5.32 -2.28 8.32
CA PHE A 24 4.23 -1.62 9.02
C PHE A 24 2.98 -1.69 8.14
N VAL A 25 1.98 -2.44 8.59
CA VAL A 25 0.88 -2.94 7.77
C VAL A 25 -0.43 -2.30 8.19
N GLY A 26 -1.20 -1.80 7.22
CA GLY A 26 -2.59 -1.41 7.41
C GLY A 26 -3.56 -2.60 7.36
N ILE A 27 -4.87 -2.34 7.38
CA ILE A 27 -5.92 -3.37 7.21
C ILE A 27 -6.37 -3.44 5.75
N GLY A 28 -7.03 -4.54 5.37
CA GLY A 28 -7.54 -4.76 4.00
C GLY A 28 -6.46 -5.30 3.06
N LEU A 29 -6.37 -4.74 1.85
CA LEU A 29 -5.42 -5.19 0.82
C LEU A 29 -3.95 -5.20 1.27
N PRO A 30 -3.42 -4.16 1.97
CA PRO A 30 -2.06 -4.23 2.54
C PRO A 30 -1.87 -5.42 3.48
N SER A 31 -2.85 -5.69 4.34
CA SER A 31 -2.80 -6.82 5.29
C SER A 31 -2.80 -8.16 4.57
N ALA A 32 -3.64 -8.32 3.55
CA ALA A 32 -3.68 -9.53 2.73
C ALA A 32 -2.35 -9.79 2.02
N ALA A 33 -1.77 -8.76 1.40
CA ALA A 33 -0.49 -8.85 0.73
C ALA A 33 0.67 -9.16 1.70
N ALA A 34 0.73 -8.51 2.86
CA ALA A 34 1.79 -8.74 3.84
C ALA A 34 1.71 -10.14 4.48
N ASN A 35 0.49 -10.62 4.77
CA ASN A 35 0.29 -11.98 5.28
C ASN A 35 0.56 -13.03 4.21
N LEU A 36 0.22 -12.76 2.95
CA LEU A 36 0.61 -13.62 1.83
C LEU A 36 2.13 -13.68 1.69
N ALA A 37 2.83 -12.53 1.75
CA ALA A 37 4.29 -12.47 1.66
C ALA A 37 4.95 -13.36 2.72
N ARG A 38 4.46 -13.34 3.98
CA ARG A 38 4.93 -14.24 5.05
C ARG A 38 4.73 -15.73 4.79
N ARG A 39 3.79 -16.10 3.93
CA ARG A 39 3.53 -17.50 3.60
C ARG A 39 4.26 -17.96 2.35
N THR A 40 4.86 -17.04 1.59
CA THR A 40 5.43 -17.33 0.27
C THR A 40 6.80 -16.69 0.07
N VAL A 41 6.85 -15.38 -0.14
CA VAL A 41 8.03 -14.67 -0.65
C VAL A 41 9.02 -14.29 0.44
N GLU A 42 8.54 -13.93 1.64
CA GLU A 42 9.38 -13.48 2.75
C GLU A 42 8.89 -14.06 4.09
N PRO A 43 9.14 -15.35 4.37
CA PRO A 43 8.66 -16.00 5.60
C PRO A 43 9.15 -15.38 6.91
N GLY A 44 10.29 -14.68 6.86
CA GLY A 44 10.87 -13.96 7.98
C GLY A 44 10.30 -12.55 8.22
N LEU A 45 9.37 -12.08 7.38
CA LEU A 45 8.83 -10.72 7.49
C LEU A 45 8.15 -10.52 8.85
N VAL A 46 8.55 -9.48 9.57
CA VAL A 46 7.95 -9.06 10.84
C VAL A 46 6.85 -8.05 10.54
N LEU A 47 5.58 -8.43 10.81
CA LEU A 47 4.44 -7.53 10.64
C LEU A 47 4.25 -6.69 11.89
N ILE A 48 4.05 -5.39 11.68
CA ILE A 48 3.86 -4.39 12.73
C ILE A 48 2.57 -3.63 12.43
N TYR A 49 1.72 -3.47 13.43
CA TYR A 49 0.45 -2.76 13.29
C TYR A 49 0.37 -1.56 14.23
N GLU A 50 -0.36 -0.51 13.84
CA GLU A 50 -0.44 0.76 14.60
C GLU A 50 -1.08 0.63 15.98
N SER A 51 -1.80 -0.47 16.24
CA SER A 51 -2.31 -0.81 17.57
C SER A 51 -1.23 -1.20 18.57
N GLY A 52 0.02 -1.34 18.13
CA GLY A 52 1.18 -1.63 18.97
C GLY A 52 1.62 -3.10 18.96
N THR A 53 1.11 -3.91 18.04
CA THR A 53 1.52 -5.31 17.92
C THR A 53 2.79 -5.45 17.09
N LEU A 54 3.78 -6.17 17.63
CA LEU A 54 5.07 -6.41 17.02
C LEU A 54 5.19 -7.89 16.66
N GLY A 55 5.45 -8.17 15.38
CA GLY A 55 5.63 -9.53 14.90
C GLY A 55 4.35 -10.37 14.91
N SER A 56 3.19 -9.76 14.63
CA SER A 56 1.92 -10.49 14.52
C SER A 56 1.98 -11.57 13.44
N LYS A 57 1.39 -12.73 13.72
CA LYS A 57 1.38 -13.91 12.83
C LYS A 57 -0.05 -14.42 12.63
N PRO A 58 -0.96 -13.58 12.13
CA PRO A 58 -2.37 -13.91 12.14
C PRO A 58 -2.64 -15.11 11.22
N SER A 59 -3.44 -16.04 11.73
CA SER A 59 -3.89 -17.26 11.08
C SER A 59 -4.98 -17.00 10.03
N ARG A 60 -5.76 -15.92 10.24
CA ARG A 60 -6.76 -15.35 9.33
C ARG A 60 -6.48 -13.87 9.06
N LEU A 61 -7.19 -13.27 8.11
CA LEU A 61 -7.09 -11.83 7.89
C LEU A 61 -7.77 -11.07 9.04
N PRO A 62 -7.08 -10.12 9.71
CA PRO A 62 -7.67 -9.31 10.77
C PRO A 62 -8.69 -8.32 10.18
N LEU A 63 -9.82 -8.15 10.85
CA LEU A 63 -10.91 -7.26 10.41
C LEU A 63 -10.60 -5.79 10.68
N SER A 64 -9.80 -5.52 11.71
CA SER A 64 -9.38 -4.17 12.09
C SER A 64 -8.04 -4.21 12.82
N ILE A 65 -7.44 -3.05 13.04
CA ILE A 65 -6.20 -2.94 13.84
C ILE A 65 -6.39 -3.35 15.30
N GLY A 66 -7.62 -3.36 15.80
CA GLY A 66 -7.99 -3.78 17.16
C GLY A 66 -8.49 -5.22 17.25
N ASP A 67 -8.35 -6.00 16.18
CA ASP A 67 -8.70 -7.42 16.19
C ASP A 67 -7.77 -8.20 17.12
N GLY A 68 -8.34 -9.01 18.02
CA GLY A 68 -7.59 -9.78 19.03
C GLY A 68 -6.54 -10.71 18.41
N GLU A 69 -6.80 -11.22 17.20
CA GLU A 69 -5.87 -12.07 16.44
C GLU A 69 -4.48 -11.41 16.29
N LEU A 70 -4.43 -10.08 16.16
CA LEU A 70 -3.16 -9.36 16.04
C LEU A 70 -2.34 -9.41 17.33
N ALA A 71 -3.00 -9.29 18.48
CA ALA A 71 -2.35 -9.32 19.79
C ALA A 71 -2.01 -10.75 20.21
N ASP A 72 -2.94 -11.69 20.01
CA ASP A 72 -2.79 -13.10 20.41
C ASP A 72 -1.65 -13.80 19.66
N THR A 73 -1.31 -13.32 18.45
CA THR A 73 -0.23 -13.88 17.61
C THR A 73 1.04 -13.03 17.58
N ALA A 74 1.09 -11.92 18.32
CA ALA A 74 2.26 -11.04 18.36
C ALA A 74 3.38 -11.61 19.23
N ASP A 75 4.62 -11.25 18.91
CA ASP A 75 5.77 -11.50 19.78
C ASP A 75 5.75 -10.56 21.00
N ALA A 76 5.23 -9.35 20.80
CA ALA A 76 5.04 -8.36 21.86
C ALA A 76 3.90 -7.40 21.51
N VAL A 77 3.25 -6.86 22.55
CA VAL A 77 2.29 -5.76 22.44
C VAL A 77 2.84 -4.58 23.24
N VAL A 78 3.02 -3.45 22.56
CA VAL A 78 3.51 -2.19 23.14
C VAL A 78 2.45 -1.11 23.05
N SER A 79 2.67 0.01 23.72
CA SER A 79 1.75 1.15 23.62
C SER A 79 1.82 1.82 22.25
N VAL A 80 0.74 2.47 21.83
CA VAL A 80 0.73 3.27 20.59
C VAL A 80 1.83 4.35 20.59
N PRO A 81 2.06 5.13 21.66
CA PRO A 81 3.19 6.07 21.69
C PRO A 81 4.55 5.39 21.45
N GLU A 82 4.75 4.18 21.98
CA GLU A 82 6.00 3.44 21.78
C GLU A 82 6.19 2.98 20.33
N ILE A 83 5.15 2.43 19.67
CA ILE A 83 5.29 1.98 18.29
C ILE A 83 5.64 3.14 17.35
N PHE A 84 5.07 4.32 17.56
CA PHE A 84 5.39 5.49 16.76
C PHE A 84 6.76 6.07 17.11
N ASN A 85 7.09 6.27 18.40
CA ASN A 85 8.32 6.97 18.78
C ASN A 85 9.58 6.10 18.67
N TYR A 86 9.52 4.84 19.12
CA TYR A 86 10.73 4.00 19.30
C TYR A 86 10.95 3.00 18.18
N TRP A 87 9.91 2.70 17.40
CA TRP A 87 10.00 1.79 16.27
C TRP A 87 9.95 2.54 14.94
N LEU A 88 8.88 3.28 14.69
CA LEU A 88 8.68 3.97 13.42
C LEU A 88 9.62 5.17 13.25
N GLN A 89 9.53 6.18 14.11
CA GLN A 89 10.33 7.41 14.01
C GLN A 89 11.83 7.19 14.30
N ALA A 90 12.18 6.12 15.01
CA ALA A 90 13.56 5.69 15.19
C ALA A 90 14.16 4.99 13.95
N GLY A 91 13.41 4.89 12.84
CA GLY A 91 13.89 4.35 11.56
C GLY A 91 14.08 2.83 11.55
N ARG A 92 13.33 2.07 12.37
CA ARG A 92 13.46 0.60 12.48
C ARG A 92 12.53 -0.17 11.55
N ILE A 93 11.74 0.54 10.75
CA ILE A 93 10.74 -0.02 9.85
C ILE A 93 11.23 0.10 8.42
N ASP A 94 11.47 -1.04 7.76
CA ASP A 94 11.98 -1.07 6.40
C ASP A 94 10.89 -0.60 5.41
N VAL A 95 9.65 -1.09 5.55
CA VAL A 95 8.54 -0.82 4.62
C VAL A 95 7.28 -0.39 5.35
N GLY A 96 6.67 0.72 4.91
CA GLY A 96 5.28 1.05 5.22
C GLY A 96 4.37 0.59 4.08
N PHE A 97 3.30 -0.15 4.38
CA PHE A 97 2.36 -0.63 3.37
C PHE A 97 0.99 0.02 3.52
N LEU A 98 0.67 0.93 2.60
CA LEU A 98 -0.50 1.78 2.68
C LEU A 98 -1.54 1.48 1.58
N GLY A 99 -2.81 1.65 1.94
CA GLY A 99 -3.89 1.87 0.97
C GLY A 99 -4.17 3.35 0.81
N ALA A 100 -5.04 3.72 -0.14
CA ALA A 100 -5.44 5.10 -0.37
C ALA A 100 -6.84 5.19 -0.98
N ALA A 101 -7.56 6.29 -0.71
CA ALA A 101 -8.82 6.58 -1.41
C ALA A 101 -8.56 7.38 -2.69
N GLN A 102 -7.73 8.42 -2.62
CA GLN A 102 -7.16 9.09 -3.79
C GLN A 102 -5.63 9.14 -3.69
N VAL A 103 -5.00 9.12 -4.86
CA VAL A 103 -3.56 9.27 -5.09
C VAL A 103 -3.35 10.21 -6.26
N ASP A 104 -2.40 11.13 -6.14
CA ASP A 104 -2.01 12.01 -7.23
C ASP A 104 -0.74 11.54 -7.94
N ARG A 105 -0.30 12.32 -8.94
CA ARG A 105 0.88 12.00 -9.73
C ARG A 105 2.18 11.91 -8.94
N TYR A 106 2.27 12.46 -7.73
CA TYR A 106 3.46 12.40 -6.86
C TYR A 106 3.29 11.40 -5.72
N ALA A 107 2.30 10.50 -5.85
CA ALA A 107 1.95 9.51 -4.85
C ALA A 107 1.56 10.11 -3.48
N ASN A 108 1.09 11.36 -3.44
CA ASN A 108 0.43 11.88 -2.24
C ASN A 108 -0.90 11.16 -2.07
N ILE A 109 -1.39 11.05 -0.84
CA ILE A 109 -2.58 10.28 -0.50
C ILE A 109 -3.65 11.17 0.14
N ASN A 110 -4.90 10.92 -0.24
CA ASN A 110 -6.08 11.38 0.48
C ASN A 110 -6.85 10.19 1.06
N THR A 111 -7.12 10.26 2.36
CA THR A 111 -8.04 9.38 3.09
C THR A 111 -8.92 10.16 4.07
N THR A 112 -9.05 11.48 3.91
CA THR A 112 -9.78 12.35 4.86
C THR A 112 -11.10 12.88 4.30
N VAL A 113 -11.07 13.53 3.13
CA VAL A 113 -12.23 14.26 2.59
C VAL A 113 -12.31 14.13 1.08
N ILE A 114 -13.50 13.93 0.53
CA ILE A 114 -13.78 13.96 -0.92
C ILE A 114 -14.71 15.13 -1.23
N ASP A 115 -14.34 15.94 -2.21
CA ASP A 115 -15.23 16.96 -2.77
C ASP A 115 -16.31 16.26 -3.62
N ARG A 116 -17.58 16.49 -3.30
CA ARG A 116 -18.74 15.90 -4.00
C ARG A 116 -19.37 16.86 -5.01
N GLY A 117 -18.80 18.05 -5.16
CA GLY A 117 -19.25 19.11 -6.03
C GLY A 117 -20.15 20.15 -5.34
N PRO A 118 -20.51 21.23 -6.06
CA PRO A 118 -21.22 22.38 -5.50
C PRO A 118 -22.56 22.00 -4.84
N GLY A 119 -22.82 22.59 -3.67
CA GLY A 119 -24.08 22.41 -2.94
C GLY A 119 -24.25 21.06 -2.24
N ARG A 120 -23.22 20.20 -2.24
CA ARG A 120 -23.22 18.92 -1.53
C ARG A 120 -22.26 18.96 -0.34
N PRO A 121 -22.60 18.35 0.80
CA PRO A 121 -21.64 18.19 1.89
C PRO A 121 -20.47 17.33 1.43
N GLU A 122 -19.29 17.67 1.93
CA GLU A 122 -18.07 16.88 1.76
C GLU A 122 -18.28 15.41 2.12
N GLY A 123 -17.69 14.51 1.34
CA GLY A 123 -17.63 13.10 1.70
C GLY A 123 -16.53 12.87 2.73
N ARG A 124 -16.89 12.47 3.96
CA ARG A 124 -15.91 12.07 4.97
C ARG A 124 -15.44 10.64 4.78
N LEU A 125 -14.13 10.46 4.82
CA LEU A 125 -13.43 9.19 4.79
C LEU A 125 -12.92 8.85 6.21
N PRO A 126 -12.41 7.63 6.45
CA PRO A 126 -11.98 7.20 7.79
C PRO A 126 -10.92 8.10 8.47
N GLY A 127 -10.14 8.86 7.70
CA GLY A 127 -9.15 9.79 8.22
C GLY A 127 -7.71 9.32 7.99
N ALA A 128 -6.77 10.02 8.64
CA ALA A 128 -5.34 9.81 8.44
C ALA A 128 -4.81 8.52 9.08
N GLY A 129 -5.32 8.17 10.27
CA GLY A 129 -4.69 7.14 11.11
C GLY A 129 -3.20 7.44 11.31
N GLY A 130 -2.37 6.40 11.34
CA GLY A 130 -0.91 6.52 11.33
C GLY A 130 -0.27 6.78 9.96
N ALA A 131 -1.04 6.86 8.86
CA ALA A 131 -0.48 6.90 7.50
C ALA A 131 0.52 8.07 7.26
N PRO A 132 0.30 9.30 7.78
CA PRO A 132 1.28 10.38 7.63
C PRO A 132 2.65 10.04 8.23
N GLU A 133 2.66 9.49 9.44
CA GLU A 133 3.89 9.10 10.13
C GLU A 133 4.57 7.92 9.45
N ILE A 134 3.78 6.95 8.96
CA ILE A 134 4.29 5.78 8.23
C ILE A 134 5.00 6.23 6.95
N ALA A 135 4.38 7.13 6.18
CA ALA A 135 4.96 7.63 4.93
C ALA A 135 6.16 8.58 5.14
N ALA A 136 6.19 9.25 6.29
CA ALA A 136 7.33 10.07 6.69
C ALA A 136 8.55 9.22 7.05
N SER A 137 8.35 8.19 7.89
CA SER A 137 9.43 7.59 8.68
C SER A 137 9.87 6.20 8.25
N CYS A 138 9.06 5.43 7.52
CA CYS A 138 9.50 4.12 7.00
C CYS A 138 10.61 4.28 5.96
N GLY A 139 11.50 3.29 5.87
CA GLY A 139 12.59 3.29 4.88
C GLY A 139 12.10 3.49 3.45
N LYS A 140 11.00 2.83 3.08
CA LYS A 140 10.24 3.05 1.84
C LYS A 140 8.75 2.78 2.05
N VAL A 141 7.91 3.22 1.13
CA VAL A 141 6.45 3.00 1.14
C VAL A 141 6.02 2.25 -0.10
N LEU A 142 5.26 1.18 0.11
CA LEU A 142 4.50 0.49 -0.94
C LEU A 142 3.04 0.88 -0.81
N MET A 143 2.37 1.06 -1.94
CA MET A 143 0.95 1.39 -1.98
C MET A 143 0.19 0.33 -2.77
N VAL A 144 -1.02 0.00 -2.31
CA VAL A 144 -1.93 -0.90 -3.03
C VAL A 144 -3.35 -0.32 -3.05
N LEU A 145 -3.93 -0.19 -4.25
CA LEU A 145 -5.28 0.34 -4.45
C LEU A 145 -5.85 -0.03 -5.81
N ARG A 146 -7.15 0.14 -5.98
CA ARG A 146 -7.82 -0.01 -7.28
C ARG A 146 -7.48 1.13 -8.24
N HIS A 147 -7.29 0.77 -9.50
CA HIS A 147 -7.00 1.70 -10.56
C HIS A 147 -8.31 2.25 -11.14
N SER A 148 -8.57 3.53 -10.89
CA SER A 148 -9.67 4.23 -11.54
C SER A 148 -9.44 5.74 -11.53
N ARG A 149 -10.14 6.48 -12.39
CA ARG A 149 -10.06 7.94 -12.41
C ARG A 149 -10.51 8.60 -11.10
N ARG A 150 -11.22 7.86 -10.24
CA ARG A 150 -11.63 8.32 -8.90
C ARG A 150 -10.53 8.10 -7.85
N ASN A 151 -9.66 7.12 -8.07
CA ASN A 151 -8.57 6.78 -7.16
C ASN A 151 -7.25 7.43 -7.58
N LEU A 152 -6.96 7.48 -8.88
CA LEU A 152 -5.80 8.18 -9.43
C LEU A 152 -6.27 9.51 -10.01
N VAL A 153 -6.19 10.57 -9.20
CA VAL A 153 -6.75 11.90 -9.49
C VAL A 153 -5.66 12.90 -9.87
N GLU A 154 -5.98 13.90 -10.69
CA GLU A 154 -5.00 14.93 -11.06
C GLU A 154 -4.59 15.80 -9.87
N ARG A 155 -5.54 16.10 -8.98
CA ARG A 155 -5.35 16.87 -7.76
C ARG A 155 -6.18 16.24 -6.66
N LEU A 156 -5.58 16.03 -5.49
CA LEU A 156 -6.29 15.57 -4.31
C LEU A 156 -7.25 16.64 -3.79
N ASP A 157 -8.39 16.21 -3.27
CA ASP A 157 -9.31 17.11 -2.56
C ASP A 157 -8.71 17.56 -1.21
N PHE A 158 -7.89 16.70 -0.60
CA PHE A 158 -7.15 16.97 0.63
C PHE A 158 -5.86 16.15 0.65
N VAL A 159 -4.74 16.75 1.06
CA VAL A 159 -3.48 16.01 1.25
C VAL A 159 -3.45 15.47 2.68
N THR A 160 -3.81 14.19 2.85
CA THR A 160 -3.75 13.52 4.16
C THR A 160 -2.32 13.12 4.49
N THR A 161 -1.65 12.50 3.52
CA THR A 161 -0.32 11.92 3.71
C THR A 161 0.56 12.32 2.53
N VAL A 162 1.73 12.88 2.84
CA VAL A 162 2.69 13.33 1.84
C VAL A 162 3.42 12.14 1.23
N GLY A 163 3.36 12.02 -0.10
CA GLY A 163 4.17 11.11 -0.90
C GLY A 163 5.51 11.77 -1.24
N HIS A 164 5.63 12.25 -2.47
CA HIS A 164 6.75 13.09 -2.93
C HIS A 164 6.43 14.59 -2.92
N GLY A 165 5.31 15.01 -2.32
CA GLY A 165 4.94 16.43 -2.23
C GLY A 165 4.62 17.00 -3.60
N SER A 166 5.29 18.08 -4.00
CA SER A 166 5.16 18.69 -5.32
C SER A 166 6.23 18.25 -6.33
N GLY A 167 7.17 17.37 -5.93
CA GLY A 167 8.25 16.89 -6.77
C GLY A 167 9.56 16.62 -6.04
N PRO A 168 10.68 16.48 -6.77
CA PRO A 168 11.98 16.15 -6.19
C PRO A 168 12.42 17.17 -5.12
N GLY A 169 12.95 16.68 -4.00
CA GLY A 169 13.48 17.50 -2.91
C GLY A 169 12.47 17.94 -1.85
N ASP A 170 11.16 17.83 -2.10
CA ASP A 170 10.15 18.25 -1.12
C ASP A 170 10.18 17.41 0.16
N ARG A 171 10.39 16.09 0.03
CA ARG A 171 10.56 15.21 1.20
C ARG A 171 11.73 15.66 2.09
N ALA A 172 12.87 15.97 1.48
CA ALA A 172 14.05 16.46 2.19
C ALA A 172 13.81 17.82 2.84
N ARG A 173 13.15 18.75 2.14
CA ARG A 173 12.76 20.06 2.65
C ARG A 173 11.82 19.97 3.86
N LEU A 174 10.95 18.95 3.88
CA LEU A 174 10.02 18.66 4.97
C LEU A 174 10.64 17.80 6.08
N GLY A 175 11.90 17.38 5.95
CA GLY A 175 12.59 16.57 6.96
C GLY A 175 12.09 15.12 7.05
N LEU A 176 11.53 14.57 5.96
CA LEU A 176 11.03 13.19 5.91
C LEU A 176 12.20 12.23 5.57
N PRO A 177 12.66 11.37 6.50
CA PRO A 177 13.92 10.62 6.34
C PRO A 177 13.83 9.44 5.36
N GLY A 178 12.64 8.89 5.11
CA GLY A 178 12.45 7.74 4.22
C GLY A 178 12.41 8.08 2.73
N ALA A 179 12.58 7.07 1.88
CA ALA A 179 12.47 7.21 0.42
C ALA A 179 11.04 7.60 -0.05
N GLY A 180 10.04 7.47 0.81
CA GLY A 180 8.63 7.71 0.46
C GLY A 180 8.07 6.60 -0.42
N PRO A 181 6.98 6.87 -1.17
CA PRO A 181 6.39 5.92 -2.09
C PRO A 181 7.40 5.48 -3.16
N VAL A 182 7.62 4.17 -3.29
CA VAL A 182 8.52 3.61 -4.33
C VAL A 182 7.75 2.77 -5.36
N ALA A 183 6.53 2.35 -5.04
CA ALA A 183 5.64 1.67 -5.97
C ALA A 183 4.18 1.85 -5.56
N VAL A 184 3.32 2.00 -6.56
CA VAL A 184 1.86 1.95 -6.45
C VAL A 184 1.40 0.75 -7.28
N ILE A 185 1.02 -0.32 -6.59
CA ILE A 185 0.53 -1.57 -7.18
C ILE A 185 -0.98 -1.48 -7.31
N THR A 186 -1.50 -1.63 -8.52
CA THR A 186 -2.94 -1.60 -8.80
C THR A 186 -3.41 -2.87 -9.44
N ASP A 187 -4.70 -3.00 -9.69
CA ASP A 187 -5.31 -4.12 -10.41
C ASP A 187 -5.11 -4.06 -11.94
N LEU A 188 -4.31 -3.12 -12.43
CA LEU A 188 -3.97 -2.98 -13.85
C LEU A 188 -2.46 -3.07 -14.12
N GLY A 189 -1.63 -2.82 -13.11
CA GLY A 189 -0.17 -2.78 -13.28
C GLY A 189 0.53 -2.10 -12.10
N VAL A 190 1.80 -1.75 -12.31
CA VAL A 190 2.65 -1.12 -11.29
C VAL A 190 3.16 0.23 -11.78
N LEU A 191 2.90 1.26 -10.98
CA LEU A 191 3.38 2.61 -11.19
C LEU A 191 4.56 2.86 -10.25
N ARG A 192 5.63 3.50 -10.74
CA ARG A 192 6.79 3.88 -9.91
C ARG A 192 7.14 5.35 -10.12
N PRO A 193 7.60 6.07 -9.09
CA PRO A 193 8.08 7.43 -9.27
C PRO A 193 9.30 7.44 -10.19
N ASP A 194 9.30 8.36 -11.15
CA ASP A 194 10.47 8.69 -11.96
C ASP A 194 11.58 9.28 -11.06
N PRO A 195 12.84 8.84 -11.18
CA PRO A 195 13.92 9.29 -10.31
C PRO A 195 14.27 10.78 -10.50
N GLU A 196 13.97 11.37 -11.66
CA GLU A 196 14.26 12.78 -11.96
C GLU A 196 13.07 13.68 -11.64
N THR A 197 11.83 13.23 -11.89
CA THR A 197 10.64 14.08 -11.73
C THR A 197 9.77 13.72 -10.52
N ALA A 198 9.99 12.58 -9.88
CA ALA A 198 9.14 12.00 -8.83
C ALA A 198 7.67 11.75 -9.23
N GLU A 199 7.31 11.97 -10.51
CA GLU A 199 5.97 11.65 -11.01
C GLU A 199 5.83 10.13 -11.22
N LEU A 200 4.64 9.60 -10.94
CA LEU A 200 4.30 8.21 -11.21
C LEU A 200 4.32 7.92 -12.72
N VAL A 201 5.06 6.87 -13.08
CA VAL A 201 5.20 6.32 -14.43
C VAL A 201 4.70 4.88 -14.43
N LEU A 202 3.93 4.50 -15.45
CA LEU A 202 3.56 3.09 -15.67
C LEU A 202 4.80 2.30 -16.07
N THR A 203 5.17 1.34 -15.24
CA THR A 203 6.40 0.55 -15.42
C THR A 203 6.14 -0.93 -15.72
N GLU A 204 5.02 -1.47 -15.26
CA GLU A 204 4.62 -2.85 -15.54
C GLU A 204 3.10 -2.92 -15.78
N LEU A 205 2.69 -3.74 -16.76
CA LEU A 205 1.30 -4.11 -16.99
C LEU A 205 1.00 -5.48 -16.38
N HIS A 206 -0.22 -5.68 -15.92
CA HIS A 206 -0.70 -7.03 -15.64
C HIS A 206 -1.00 -7.80 -16.95
N PRO A 207 -0.87 -9.14 -16.98
CA PRO A 207 -1.15 -9.92 -18.19
C PRO A 207 -2.54 -9.64 -18.75
N GLY A 208 -2.60 -9.27 -20.02
CA GLY A 208 -3.85 -8.95 -20.73
C GLY A 208 -4.34 -7.50 -20.58
N VAL A 209 -3.65 -6.66 -19.80
CA VAL A 209 -3.93 -5.21 -19.71
C VAL A 209 -3.11 -4.45 -20.75
N SER A 210 -3.71 -3.46 -21.42
CA SER A 210 -3.01 -2.57 -22.34
C SER A 210 -2.64 -1.24 -21.67
N ALA A 211 -1.59 -0.57 -22.17
CA ALA A 211 -1.21 0.76 -21.69
C ALA A 211 -2.32 1.80 -21.89
N GLU A 212 -3.12 1.66 -22.96
CA GLU A 212 -4.27 2.52 -23.25
C GLU A 212 -5.31 2.43 -22.12
N GLN A 213 -5.67 1.22 -21.69
CA GLN A 213 -6.61 1.02 -20.59
C GLN A 213 -6.14 1.70 -19.30
N VAL A 214 -4.85 1.61 -18.97
CA VAL A 214 -4.27 2.26 -17.78
C VAL A 214 -4.34 3.78 -17.91
N CYS A 215 -3.95 4.32 -19.06
CA CYS A 215 -3.97 5.75 -19.32
C CYS A 215 -5.41 6.32 -19.27
N GLU A 216 -6.39 5.63 -19.85
CA GLU A 216 -7.80 6.01 -19.78
C GLU A 216 -8.33 6.01 -18.34
N ALA A 217 -7.90 5.03 -17.54
CA ALA A 217 -8.25 4.89 -16.13
C ALA A 217 -7.50 5.85 -15.19
N THR A 218 -6.59 6.69 -15.69
CA THR A 218 -5.81 7.67 -14.90
C THR A 218 -6.28 9.10 -15.17
N ALA A 219 -6.50 9.91 -14.13
CA ALA A 219 -7.07 11.25 -14.31
C ALA A 219 -6.10 12.32 -14.82
N TRP A 220 -4.80 12.04 -14.88
CA TRP A 220 -3.79 12.90 -15.50
C TRP A 220 -3.14 12.21 -16.71
N LYS A 221 -2.34 12.95 -17.47
CA LYS A 221 -1.54 12.39 -18.57
C LYS A 221 -0.43 11.50 -18.01
N LEU A 222 -0.73 10.21 -17.86
CA LEU A 222 0.21 9.23 -17.34
C LEU A 222 1.36 8.99 -18.32
N ARG A 223 2.60 9.02 -17.83
CA ARG A 223 3.78 8.61 -18.59
C ARG A 223 3.89 7.08 -18.56
N VAL A 224 4.30 6.50 -19.68
CA VAL A 224 4.59 5.08 -19.83
C VAL A 224 6.09 4.91 -20.00
N ALA A 225 6.68 3.98 -19.27
CA ALA A 225 8.11 3.68 -19.37
C ALA A 225 8.44 3.15 -20.79
N PRO A 226 9.61 3.50 -21.35
CA PRO A 226 10.03 2.97 -22.65
C PRO A 226 10.19 1.44 -22.61
N ASP A 227 10.75 0.94 -21.51
CA ASP A 227 10.93 -0.48 -21.23
C ASP A 227 9.76 -1.00 -20.38
N LEU A 228 8.55 -0.95 -20.94
CA LEU A 228 7.34 -1.38 -20.25
C LEU A 228 7.35 -2.89 -20.00
N GLY A 229 7.37 -3.28 -18.72
CA GLY A 229 7.35 -4.68 -18.30
C GLY A 229 5.94 -5.28 -18.26
N VAL A 230 5.89 -6.59 -18.03
CA VAL A 230 4.65 -7.32 -17.70
C VAL A 230 4.89 -8.10 -16.42
N THR A 231 3.99 -7.98 -15.45
CA THR A 231 4.11 -8.72 -14.20
C THR A 231 3.89 -10.22 -14.43
N GLU A 232 4.67 -11.06 -13.74
CA GLU A 232 4.52 -12.51 -13.82
C GLU A 232 3.15 -12.98 -13.29
N PRO A 233 2.53 -14.00 -13.92
CA PRO A 233 1.30 -14.59 -13.40
C PRO A 233 1.50 -15.21 -12.00
N PRO A 234 0.43 -15.39 -11.21
CA PRO A 234 0.53 -16.02 -9.90
C PRO A 234 0.89 -17.50 -10.04
N THR A 235 1.77 -17.98 -9.17
CA THR A 235 2.07 -19.41 -9.07
C THR A 235 0.93 -20.15 -8.36
N PRO A 236 0.77 -21.47 -8.57
CA PRO A 236 -0.22 -22.26 -7.85
C PRO A 236 -0.08 -22.19 -6.32
N VAL A 237 1.15 -22.09 -5.81
CA VAL A 237 1.45 -21.99 -4.37
C VAL A 237 0.95 -20.66 -3.81
N GLU A 238 1.22 -19.55 -4.50
CA GLU A 238 0.74 -18.23 -4.09
C GLU A 238 -0.79 -18.14 -4.10
N LEU A 239 -1.44 -18.69 -5.14
CA LEU A 239 -2.91 -18.71 -5.22
C LEU A 239 -3.53 -19.55 -4.11
N ALA A 240 -2.98 -20.73 -3.84
CA ALA A 240 -3.46 -21.60 -2.77
C ALA A 240 -3.35 -20.91 -1.40
N ALA A 241 -2.19 -20.30 -1.10
CA ALA A 241 -1.97 -19.59 0.15
C ALA A 241 -2.91 -18.38 0.31
N LEU A 242 -3.15 -17.61 -0.76
CA LEU A 242 -4.04 -16.45 -0.72
C LEU A 242 -5.51 -16.86 -0.52
N ARG A 243 -5.97 -17.93 -1.19
CA ARG A 243 -7.33 -18.44 -1.05
C ARG A 243 -7.57 -19.00 0.35
N GLU A 244 -6.61 -19.74 0.90
CA GLU A 244 -6.68 -20.24 2.27
C GLU A 244 -6.79 -19.09 3.30
N LEU A 245 -6.02 -18.01 3.12
CA LEU A 245 -6.11 -16.81 3.96
C LEU A 245 -7.49 -16.14 3.87
N SER A 246 -8.08 -16.10 2.68
CA SER A 246 -9.37 -15.46 2.43
C SER A 246 -10.53 -16.27 3.01
N ASP A 247 -10.51 -17.60 2.84
CA ASP A 247 -11.54 -18.51 3.33
C ASP A 247 -11.62 -18.49 4.87
N ARG A 248 -10.46 -18.48 5.55
CA ARG A 248 -10.38 -18.34 7.02
C ARG A 248 -10.85 -16.96 7.52
N GLY A 249 -10.76 -15.92 6.70
CA GLY A 249 -11.28 -14.60 7.02
C GLY A 249 -12.81 -14.53 6.91
N ALA A 250 -13.41 -15.31 6.01
CA ALA A 250 -14.85 -15.36 5.81
C ALA A 250 -15.58 -16.27 6.80
N SER A 251 -14.91 -17.26 7.40
CA SER A 251 -15.51 -18.16 8.40
C SER A 251 -15.74 -17.52 9.77
N ASP A 252 -15.04 -16.43 10.06
CA ASP A 252 -15.00 -15.77 11.37
C ASP A 252 -15.76 -14.41 11.39
N ALA A 253 -16.41 -14.05 10.28
CA ALA A 253 -17.22 -12.83 10.11
C ALA A 253 -18.72 -13.15 10.11
#